data_AF-A0A387FZ37-F1
#
_entry.id   AF-A0A387FZ37-F1
#
_cell.length_a   1.000
_cell.length_b   1.000
_cell.length_c   1.000
_cell.angle_alpha   90.00
_cell.angle_beta   90.00
_cell.angle_gamma   90.00
#
_symmetry.space_group_name_H-M   'P 1'
#
loop_
_entity.id
_entity.type
_entity.pdbx_description
1 polymer ?
#
loop_
_entity_poly.entity_id
_entity_poly.type
_entity_poly.pdbx_seq_one_letter_code
_entity_poly.pdbx_strand_id
1 'polypeptide(L)'
;MKRFPNGFDRYRRDNGGEAVSVAARKFLSKYPEKTFYSFRHRLADLLRNSGCEDRLANAILGHKQNVIGMHYGTGYTLKNKYDALAEAHKNGKAHLKERQEKYAKP
;
A
#
# COMPACT_ATOMS: atom_id res chain seq x y z
N MET A 1 -7.67 -15.46 4.43
CA MET A 1 -8.60 -15.33 3.28
C MET A 1 -9.53 -16.54 3.11
N LYS A 2 -9.95 -17.24 4.19
CA LYS A 2 -10.79 -18.46 4.05
C LYS A 2 -12.20 -18.19 3.50
N ARG A 3 -12.73 -16.97 3.68
CA ARG A 3 -14.10 -16.59 3.26
C ARG A 3 -14.23 -16.17 1.79
N PHE A 4 -13.12 -15.79 1.15
CA PHE A 4 -13.10 -15.29 -0.22
C PHE A 4 -11.90 -15.89 -0.96
N PRO A 5 -11.95 -17.20 -1.28
CA PRO A 5 -10.81 -17.93 -1.85
C PRO A 5 -10.38 -17.37 -3.21
N ASN A 6 -11.36 -16.88 -3.99
CA ASN A 6 -11.12 -16.26 -5.29
C ASN A 6 -11.02 -14.73 -5.20
N GLY A 7 -11.09 -14.14 -4.00
CA GLY A 7 -11.22 -12.70 -3.82
C GLY A 7 -12.67 -12.23 -3.80
N PHE A 8 -12.88 -10.91 -3.88
CA PHE A 8 -14.20 -10.30 -3.79
C PHE A 8 -14.81 -10.13 -5.18
N ASP A 9 -15.95 -10.77 -5.44
CA ASP A 9 -16.59 -10.77 -6.77
C ASP A 9 -16.87 -9.37 -7.32
N ARG A 10 -17.19 -8.41 -6.44
CA ARG A 10 -17.40 -6.99 -6.79
C ARG A 10 -16.19 -6.37 -7.52
N TYR A 11 -14.98 -6.82 -7.21
CA TYR A 11 -13.73 -6.27 -7.73
C TYR A 11 -12.96 -7.24 -8.63
N ARG A 12 -13.37 -8.50 -8.73
CA ARG A 12 -12.70 -9.54 -9.52
C ARG A 12 -13.28 -9.62 -10.94
N ARG A 13 -13.13 -8.53 -11.70
CA ARG A 13 -13.59 -8.38 -13.09
C ARG A 13 -12.61 -7.48 -13.86
N ASP A 14 -12.71 -7.43 -15.19
CA ASP A 14 -11.74 -6.72 -16.05
C ASP A 14 -11.54 -5.24 -15.68
N ASN A 15 -12.58 -4.57 -15.19
CA ASN A 15 -12.54 -3.19 -14.68
C ASN A 15 -12.56 -3.09 -13.14
N GLY A 16 -12.12 -4.14 -12.46
CA GLY A 16 -12.08 -4.20 -10.99
C GLY A 16 -11.25 -3.09 -10.36
N GLY A 17 -10.11 -2.74 -10.97
CA GLY A 17 -9.25 -1.64 -10.54
C GLY A 17 -9.95 -0.27 -10.64
N GLU A 18 -10.77 -0.07 -11.66
CA GLU A 18 -11.59 1.15 -11.80
C GLU A 18 -12.66 1.20 -10.70
N ALA A 19 -13.32 0.07 -10.41
CA ALA A 19 -14.33 0.00 -9.36
C ALA A 19 -13.75 0.34 -7.97
N VAL A 20 -12.52 -0.09 -7.67
CA VAL A 20 -11.79 0.32 -6.47
C VAL A 20 -11.49 1.82 -6.50
N SER A 21 -11.03 2.34 -7.63
CA SER A 21 -10.70 3.76 -7.79
C SER A 21 -11.92 4.67 -7.61
N VAL A 22 -13.09 4.28 -8.14
CA VAL A 22 -14.36 4.99 -7.93
C VAL A 22 -14.77 4.96 -6.46
N ALA A 23 -14.68 3.80 -5.80
CA ALA A 23 -14.98 3.69 -4.38
C ALA A 23 -14.04 4.60 -3.55
N ALA A 24 -12.73 4.57 -3.84
CA ALA A 24 -11.74 5.43 -3.19
C ALA A 24 -11.99 6.92 -3.45
N ARG A 25 -12.43 7.31 -4.65
CA ARG A 25 -12.76 8.70 -4.99
C ARG A 25 -13.86 9.27 -4.10
N LYS A 26 -14.85 8.46 -3.70
CA LYS A 26 -15.88 8.89 -2.74
C LYS A 26 -15.28 9.26 -1.39
N PHE A 27 -14.31 8.47 -0.90
CA PHE A 27 -13.59 8.75 0.34
C PHE A 27 -12.64 9.95 0.22
N LEU A 28 -12.00 10.12 -0.94
CA LEU A 28 -11.07 11.21 -1.24
C LEU A 28 -11.75 12.49 -1.72
N SER A 29 -13.08 12.56 -1.70
CA SER A 29 -13.84 13.74 -2.17
C SER A 29 -13.44 15.05 -1.46
N LYS A 30 -12.93 14.97 -0.23
CA LYS A 30 -12.36 16.09 0.53
C LYS A 30 -11.01 16.61 0.01
N TYR A 31 -10.33 15.84 -0.83
CA TYR A 31 -8.99 16.11 -1.38
C TYR A 31 -9.03 15.98 -2.90
N PRO A 32 -9.66 16.94 -3.62
CA PRO A 32 -9.93 16.83 -5.05
C PRO A 32 -8.67 16.68 -5.91
N GLU A 33 -7.53 17.16 -5.44
CA GLU A 33 -6.21 17.04 -6.07
C GLU A 33 -5.54 15.68 -5.86
N LYS A 34 -6.10 14.81 -5.02
CA LYS A 34 -5.55 13.49 -4.70
C LYS A 34 -6.38 12.38 -5.31
N THR A 35 -5.69 11.37 -5.80
CA THR A 35 -6.31 10.16 -6.35
C THR A 35 -5.89 8.95 -5.54
N PHE A 36 -6.55 7.82 -5.78
CA PHE A 36 -6.13 6.54 -5.22
C PHE A 36 -4.68 6.20 -5.63
N TYR A 37 -4.26 6.65 -6.81
CA TYR A 37 -2.88 6.53 -7.28
C TYR A 37 -1.90 7.35 -6.42
N SER A 38 -2.25 8.56 -6.03
CA SER A 38 -1.45 9.37 -5.09
C SER A 38 -1.25 8.65 -3.74
N PHE A 39 -2.31 8.01 -3.24
CA PHE A 39 -2.23 7.18 -2.03
C PHE A 39 -1.27 6.00 -2.20
N ARG A 40 -1.35 5.29 -3.34
CA ARG A 40 -0.48 4.14 -3.64
C ARG A 40 1.00 4.55 -3.73
N HIS A 41 1.30 5.71 -4.34
CA HIS A 41 2.66 6.25 -4.35
C HIS A 41 3.16 6.56 -2.95
N ARG A 42 2.33 7.23 -2.14
CA ARG A 42 2.69 7.51 -0.75
C ARG A 42 2.97 6.23 0.03
N LEU A 43 2.18 5.17 -0.18
CA LEU A 43 2.43 3.88 0.44
C LEU A 43 3.77 3.28 0.01
N ALA A 44 4.11 3.34 -1.27
CA ALA A 44 5.40 2.88 -1.78
C ALA A 44 6.58 3.65 -1.15
N ASP A 45 6.47 4.98 -1.05
CA ASP A 45 7.51 5.81 -0.44
C ASP A 45 7.68 5.50 1.05
N LEU A 46 6.58 5.29 1.78
CA LEU A 46 6.63 4.93 3.20
C LEU A 46 7.29 3.57 3.42
N LEU A 47 6.96 2.57 2.59
CA LEU A 47 7.61 1.26 2.64
C LEU A 47 9.11 1.39 2.36
N ARG A 48 9.50 2.15 1.33
CA ARG A 48 10.91 2.40 1.00
C ARG A 48 11.65 3.07 2.15
N ASN A 49 11.08 4.12 2.73
CA ASN A 49 11.70 4.87 3.83
C ASN A 49 11.75 4.07 5.15
N SER A 50 10.96 2.99 5.26
CA SER A 50 11.03 2.07 6.40
C SER A 50 12.14 1.03 6.30
N GLY A 51 12.85 0.97 5.17
CA GLY A 51 13.83 -0.09 4.90
C GLY A 51 13.18 -1.43 4.54
N CYS A 52 11.89 -1.43 4.17
CA CYS A 52 11.21 -2.64 3.71
C CYS A 52 11.92 -3.18 2.46
N GLU A 53 12.21 -4.48 2.44
CA GLU A 53 12.75 -5.16 1.26
C GLU A 53 11.84 -4.93 0.04
N ASP A 54 12.43 -4.60 -1.12
CA ASP A 54 11.70 -4.31 -2.36
C ASP A 54 10.76 -5.44 -2.78
N ARG A 55 11.14 -6.69 -2.49
CA ARG A 55 10.30 -7.87 -2.78
C ARG A 55 9.06 -7.91 -1.91
N LEU A 56 9.20 -7.62 -0.62
CA LEU A 56 8.07 -7.52 0.31
C LEU A 56 7.18 -6.32 -0.03
N ALA A 57 7.78 -5.16 -0.36
CA ALA A 57 7.04 -3.97 -0.78
C ALA A 57 6.23 -4.23 -2.06
N ASN A 58 6.82 -4.89 -3.06
CA ASN A 58 6.12 -5.29 -4.28
C ASN A 58 5.01 -6.32 -4.02
N ALA A 59 5.23 -7.28 -3.11
CA ALA A 59 4.20 -8.24 -2.71
C ALA A 59 3.04 -7.61 -1.93
N ILE A 60 3.26 -6.47 -1.25
CA ILE A 60 2.22 -5.64 -0.62
C ILE A 60 1.47 -4.84 -1.67
N LEU A 61 2.20 -4.21 -2.61
CA LEU A 61 1.63 -3.41 -3.68
C LEU A 61 0.95 -4.27 -4.77
N GLY A 62 1.20 -5.58 -4.80
CA GLY A 62 0.65 -6.48 -5.81
C GLY A 62 1.33 -6.34 -7.17
N HIS A 63 2.58 -5.89 -7.20
CA HIS A 63 3.39 -5.91 -8.42
C HIS A 63 3.92 -7.31 -8.68
N LYS A 64 3.74 -7.79 -9.91
CA LYS A 64 4.38 -9.04 -10.36
C LYS A 64 5.89 -8.81 -10.43
N GLN A 65 6.66 -9.68 -9.78
CA GLN A 65 8.11 -9.69 -9.92
C GLN A 65 8.52 -10.79 -10.88
N ASN A 66 9.28 -10.46 -11.92
CA ASN A 66 9.73 -11.41 -12.95
C ASN A 66 11.01 -12.17 -12.53
N VAL A 67 11.18 -12.47 -11.24
CA VAL A 67 12.42 -13.08 -10.73
C VAL A 67 12.16 -14.55 -10.41
N ILE A 68 12.98 -15.44 -10.99
CA ILE A 68 12.92 -16.90 -10.88
C ILE A 68 12.88 -17.38 -9.40
N GLY A 69 13.50 -16.63 -8.48
CA GLY A 69 13.52 -16.93 -7.05
C GLY A 69 12.16 -16.92 -6.34
N MET A 70 11.11 -16.32 -6.93
CA MET A 70 9.74 -16.36 -6.39
C MET A 70 9.06 -17.73 -6.51
N HIS A 71 9.64 -18.66 -7.29
CA HIS A 71 9.15 -20.03 -7.37
C HIS A 71 9.61 -20.90 -6.18
N TYR A 72 10.53 -20.42 -5.35
CA TYR A 72 10.97 -21.12 -4.14
C TYR A 72 10.19 -20.61 -2.92
N GLY A 73 9.37 -21.50 -2.32
CA GLY A 73 8.62 -21.24 -1.09
C GLY A 73 7.17 -20.74 -1.30
N THR A 74 6.43 -20.55 -0.20
CA THR A 74 5.02 -20.13 -0.20
C THR A 74 4.82 -18.61 -0.31
N GLY A 75 5.88 -17.86 -0.61
CA GLY A 75 5.88 -16.39 -0.60
C GLY A 75 5.76 -15.77 0.80
N TYR A 76 5.48 -14.47 0.87
CA TYR A 76 5.34 -13.74 2.13
C TYR A 76 4.00 -14.01 2.82
N THR A 77 4.05 -14.30 4.12
CA THR A 77 2.85 -14.47 4.94
C THR A 77 2.13 -13.14 5.15
N LEU A 78 0.86 -13.20 5.55
CA LEU A 78 0.11 -12.00 5.96
C LEU A 78 0.80 -11.26 7.12
N LYS A 79 1.46 -11.99 8.02
CA LYS A 79 2.17 -11.39 9.15
C LYS A 79 3.38 -10.57 8.68
N ASN A 80 4.18 -11.09 7.74
CA ASN A 80 5.29 -10.33 7.16
C ASN A 80 4.81 -9.01 6.53
N LYS A 81 3.71 -9.07 5.78
CA LYS A 81 3.12 -7.87 5.14
C LYS A 81 2.58 -6.88 6.17
N TYR A 82 1.93 -7.37 7.22
CA TYR A 82 1.41 -6.55 8.31
C TYR A 82 2.55 -5.85 9.08
N ASP A 83 3.58 -6.59 9.47
CA ASP A 83 4.71 -6.06 10.25
C ASP A 83 5.41 -4.94 9.45
N ALA A 84 5.65 -5.13 8.15
CA ALA A 84 6.23 -4.11 7.29
C ALA A 84 5.35 -2.85 7.15
N LEU A 85 4.03 -3.01 7.01
CA LEU A 85 3.09 -1.88 6.97
C LEU A 85 3.04 -1.13 8.29
N ALA A 86 3.09 -1.84 9.42
CA ALA A 86 3.08 -1.24 10.75
C ALA A 86 4.33 -0.38 10.97
N GLU A 87 5.51 -0.88 10.59
CA GLU A 87 6.75 -0.12 10.71
C GLU A 87 6.78 1.09 9.77
N ALA A 88 6.36 0.92 8.52
CA ALA A 88 6.23 2.03 7.56
C ALA A 88 5.28 3.12 8.04
N HIS A 89 4.18 2.74 8.67
CA HIS A 89 3.22 3.68 9.25
C HIS A 89 3.79 4.43 10.46
N LYS A 90 4.50 3.73 11.35
CA LYS A 90 5.18 4.32 12.51
C LYS A 90 6.20 5.38 12.06
N ASN A 91 7.07 5.04 11.11
CA ASN A 91 8.09 5.96 10.59
C ASN A 91 7.45 7.14 9.83
N GLY A 92 6.39 6.87 9.06
CA GLY A 92 5.61 7.90 8.40
C GLY A 92 4.99 8.91 9.36
N LYS A 93 4.48 8.46 10.51
CA LYS A 93 3.94 9.34 11.56
C LYS A 93 5.02 10.20 12.22
N ALA A 94 6.17 9.63 12.54
CA ALA A 94 7.29 10.38 13.08
C ALA A 94 7.71 11.51 12.14
N HIS A 95 7.93 11.20 10.86
CA HIS A 95 8.28 12.20 9.85
C HIS A 95 7.19 13.28 9.67
N LEU A 96 5.91 12.90 9.70
CA LEU A 96 4.82 13.89 9.61
C LEU A 96 4.83 14.86 10.79
N LYS A 97 5.09 14.36 12.00
CA LYS A 97 5.20 15.19 13.21
C LYS A 97 6.37 16.18 13.09
N GLU A 98 7.55 15.70 12.71
CA GLU A 98 8.73 16.55 12.48
C GLU A 98 8.47 17.64 11.42
N ARG A 99 7.77 17.30 10.33
CA ARG A 99 7.39 18.29 9.32
C ARG A 99 6.42 19.33 9.88
N GLN A 100 5.43 18.90 10.64
CA GLN A 100 4.47 19.83 11.26
C GLN A 100 5.18 20.77 12.24
N GLU A 101 6.09 20.27 13.06
CA GLU A 101 6.90 21.07 13.97
C GLU A 101 7.83 22.03 13.22
N LYS A 102 8.49 21.57 12.15
CA LYS A 102 9.42 22.39 11.35
C LYS A 102 8.73 23.52 10.58
N TYR A 103 7.49 23.32 10.14
CA TYR A 103 6.73 24.30 9.35
C TYR A 103 5.58 24.96 10.11
N ALA A 104 5.41 24.64 11.40
CA ALA A 104 4.61 25.44 12.32
C ALA A 104 5.33 26.79 12.49
N LYS A 105 5.01 27.75 11.61
CA LYS A 105 5.41 29.14 11.82
C LYS A 105 4.78 29.63 13.14
N PRO A 106 5.49 30.47 13.91
CA PRO A 106 4.87 31.25 14.98
C PRO A 106 3.79 32.20 14.44
#